data_AF-A0A8B8KEA6-F1
#
_entry.id   AF-A0A8B8KEA6-F1
#
_cell.length_a   1.000
_cell.length_b   1.000
_cell.length_c   1.000
_cell.angle_alpha   90.00
_cell.angle_beta   90.00
_cell.angle_gamma   90.00
#
_symmetry.space_group_name_H-M   'P 1'
#
loop_
_entity.id
_entity.type
_entity.pdbx_description
1 polymer ?
#
loop_
_entity_poly.entity_id
_entity_poly.type
_entity_poly.pdbx_seq_one_letter_code
_entity_poly.pdbx_strand_id
1 'polypeptide(L)'
;MSEVDFDFDHQRHPRLFIPNFLSLQECKELEFIHKSCSSVGYRPNVFSTTLSHLIATNSSHFIIPFILIRERLKDKLEEFFKCEYELFIEFTGLISWSKGASIGWHSDDNRPYLKQRHFSDGEPTLIMPKAGDVVMYTADERNIHSVDEITEGERLTLALWFSRNGSHDEDTQLISLLSQHLCFNICWARLHVLGYDTYISQDSSCKSDVSELLVKPVRLVRGNELLDQEFVNILHALQVVHFYCWEGSALQTKVSNIDSKVVKLTDVQREKISGLNSVLLNDVAFVSRVFHGMPSKEKGCICFDWTGIVAAAAAWEDYAVKLSKQIHLQLPYWKMHESIYNVQLGEYVSHNRQFQEKSDF
;
A
#
# COMPACT_ATOMS: atom_id res chain seq x y z
N MET A 1 -24.12 -43.78 -3.69
CA MET A 1 -23.46 -42.47 -3.59
C MET A 1 -22.32 -42.67 -2.63
N SER A 2 -21.14 -42.98 -3.16
CA SER A 2 -19.92 -43.18 -2.40
C SER A 2 -19.29 -41.81 -2.16
N GLU A 3 -19.13 -41.46 -0.89
CA GLU A 3 -18.27 -40.36 -0.43
C GLU A 3 -16.86 -40.59 -1.01
N VAL A 4 -16.36 -39.60 -1.72
CA VAL A 4 -14.97 -39.58 -2.17
C VAL A 4 -14.20 -38.84 -1.08
N ASP A 5 -13.52 -39.61 -0.24
CA ASP A 5 -12.48 -39.12 0.66
C ASP A 5 -11.44 -38.35 -0.17
N PHE A 6 -11.29 -37.06 0.10
CA PHE A 6 -10.13 -36.29 -0.34
C PHE A 6 -8.97 -36.61 0.59
N ASP A 7 -8.29 -37.71 0.30
CA ASP A 7 -7.01 -38.03 0.91
C ASP A 7 -6.00 -36.94 0.48
N PHE A 8 -5.70 -36.02 1.40
CA PHE A 8 -4.62 -35.05 1.23
C PHE A 8 -3.31 -35.81 1.31
N ASP A 9 -2.83 -36.26 0.15
CA ASP A 9 -1.54 -36.92 -0.02
C ASP A 9 -0.41 -36.03 0.55
N HIS A 10 0.00 -36.33 1.78
CA HIS A 10 1.08 -35.66 2.51
C HIS A 10 2.47 -35.82 1.84
N GLN A 11 2.56 -36.44 0.66
CA GLN A 11 3.82 -36.65 -0.08
C GLN A 11 4.01 -35.74 -1.31
N ARG A 12 3.06 -34.86 -1.67
CA ARG A 12 3.22 -33.99 -2.84
C ARG A 12 3.83 -32.64 -2.49
N HIS A 13 5.07 -32.42 -2.93
CA HIS A 13 5.77 -31.13 -2.94
C HIS A 13 4.92 -30.07 -3.69
N PRO A 14 4.21 -29.15 -2.99
CA PRO A 14 3.26 -28.28 -3.66
C PRO A 14 4.02 -27.14 -4.36
N ARG A 15 4.31 -27.35 -5.65
CA ARG A 15 4.79 -26.32 -6.58
C ARG A 15 3.64 -25.90 -7.48
N LEU A 16 3.50 -24.61 -7.71
CA LEU A 16 2.55 -24.05 -8.64
C LEU A 16 3.30 -23.36 -9.77
N PHE A 17 2.95 -23.70 -11.01
CA PHE A 17 3.44 -23.03 -12.21
C PHE A 17 2.28 -22.31 -12.89
N ILE A 18 2.42 -21.01 -13.13
CA ILE A 18 1.42 -20.19 -13.82
C ILE A 18 2.08 -19.57 -15.05
N PRO A 19 1.77 -20.04 -16.27
CA PRO A 19 2.33 -19.47 -17.48
C PRO A 19 1.68 -18.12 -17.82
N ASN A 20 2.46 -17.20 -18.37
CA ASN A 20 2.00 -15.87 -18.83
C ASN A 20 1.16 -15.10 -17.77
N PHE A 21 1.54 -15.20 -16.50
CA PHE A 21 0.88 -14.46 -15.42
C PHE A 21 1.08 -12.95 -15.57
N LEU A 22 2.29 -12.53 -15.95
CA LEU A 22 2.57 -11.16 -16.36
C LEU A 22 2.45 -11.04 -17.86
N SER A 23 1.88 -9.93 -18.31
CA SER A 23 1.92 -9.55 -19.72
C SER A 23 3.35 -9.17 -20.15
N LEU A 24 3.63 -9.32 -21.44
CA LEU A 24 4.92 -8.90 -22.00
C LEU A 24 5.20 -7.40 -21.77
N GLN A 25 4.16 -6.58 -21.70
CA GLN A 25 4.30 -5.15 -21.44
C GLN A 25 4.76 -4.89 -20.00
N GLU A 26 4.16 -5.57 -19.02
CA GLU A 26 4.61 -5.51 -17.62
C GLU A 26 6.05 -6.01 -17.48
N CYS A 27 6.43 -7.09 -18.18
CA CYS A 27 7.81 -7.57 -18.20
C CYS A 27 8.80 -6.53 -18.75
N LYS A 28 8.45 -5.85 -19.85
CA LYS A 28 9.28 -4.78 -20.43
C LYS A 28 9.40 -3.57 -19.52
N GLU A 29 8.33 -3.22 -18.80
CA GLU A 29 8.36 -2.13 -17.82
C GLU A 29 9.29 -2.48 -16.66
N LEU A 30 9.19 -3.71 -16.11
CA LEU A 30 10.13 -4.20 -15.10
C LEU A 30 11.58 -4.20 -15.59
N GLU A 31 11.84 -4.66 -16.81
CA GLU A 31 13.17 -4.64 -17.43
C GLU A 31 13.73 -3.21 -17.53
N PHE A 32 12.91 -2.26 -18.00
CA PHE A 32 13.29 -0.85 -18.07
C PHE A 32 13.64 -0.29 -16.69
N ILE A 33 12.82 -0.57 -15.67
CA ILE A 33 13.06 -0.10 -14.31
C ILE A 33 14.36 -0.71 -13.77
N HIS A 34 14.60 -2.01 -13.99
CA HIS A 34 15.81 -2.69 -13.57
C HIS A 34 17.06 -2.05 -14.17
N LYS A 35 17.09 -1.90 -15.50
CA LYS A 35 18.22 -1.30 -16.22
C LYS A 35 18.51 0.14 -15.80
N SER A 36 17.51 0.83 -15.27
CA SER A 36 17.64 2.21 -14.79
C SER A 36 18.08 2.32 -13.33
N CYS A 37 17.76 1.33 -12.50
CA CYS A 37 17.83 1.44 -11.03
C CYS A 37 18.66 0.35 -10.33
N SER A 38 19.15 -0.66 -11.06
CA SER A 38 19.87 -1.80 -10.47
C SER A 38 21.21 -1.40 -9.86
N SER A 39 21.59 -2.10 -8.81
CA SER A 39 22.93 -2.07 -8.22
C SER A 39 23.61 -3.44 -8.35
N VAL A 40 24.91 -3.46 -8.11
CA VAL A 40 25.67 -4.71 -8.07
C VAL A 40 25.15 -5.56 -6.91
N GLY A 41 24.71 -6.78 -7.23
CA GLY A 41 24.21 -7.73 -6.27
C GLY A 41 25.33 -8.33 -5.41
N TYR A 42 24.96 -9.16 -4.44
CA TYR A 42 25.91 -9.78 -3.51
C TYR A 42 26.73 -10.94 -4.12
N ARG A 43 26.45 -11.33 -5.37
CA ARG A 43 27.17 -12.39 -6.11
C ARG A 43 27.79 -11.81 -7.39
N PRO A 44 28.92 -12.36 -7.85
CA PRO A 44 29.47 -12.02 -9.16
C PRO A 44 28.42 -12.19 -10.26
N ASN A 45 28.40 -11.26 -11.22
CA ASN A 45 27.51 -11.28 -12.39
C ASN A 45 25.99 -11.23 -12.06
N VAL A 46 25.63 -10.86 -10.84
CA VAL A 46 24.24 -10.67 -10.41
C VAL A 46 24.00 -9.21 -10.06
N PHE A 47 22.88 -8.65 -10.51
CA PHE A 47 22.44 -7.29 -10.19
C PHE A 47 21.07 -7.34 -9.52
N SER A 48 20.77 -6.38 -8.66
CA SER A 48 19.49 -6.33 -7.95
C SER A 48 18.88 -4.93 -7.95
N THR A 49 17.56 -4.90 -8.09
CA THR A 49 16.72 -3.74 -7.82
C THR A 49 15.73 -4.14 -6.75
N THR A 50 16.01 -3.77 -5.51
CA THR A 50 15.07 -3.91 -4.38
C THR A 50 14.22 -2.66 -4.22
N LEU A 51 13.20 -2.70 -3.38
CA LEU A 51 12.42 -1.51 -3.06
C LEU A 51 13.26 -0.34 -2.55
N SER A 52 14.24 -0.59 -1.69
CA SER A 52 15.12 0.45 -1.16
C SER A 52 15.87 1.17 -2.28
N HIS A 53 16.30 0.45 -3.32
CA HIS A 53 16.93 1.07 -4.50
C HIS A 53 15.95 1.98 -5.24
N LEU A 54 14.72 1.52 -5.48
CA LEU A 54 13.68 2.32 -6.14
C LEU A 54 13.35 3.59 -5.36
N ILE A 55 13.24 3.48 -4.03
CA ILE A 55 12.99 4.63 -3.15
C ILE A 55 14.15 5.62 -3.23
N ALA A 56 15.40 5.14 -3.21
CA ALA A 56 16.59 5.98 -3.27
C ALA A 56 16.71 6.79 -4.59
N THR A 57 16.04 6.37 -5.67
CA THR A 57 16.04 7.12 -6.93
C THR A 57 15.24 8.43 -6.89
N ASN A 58 14.45 8.66 -5.84
CA ASN A 58 13.44 9.72 -5.77
C ASN A 58 12.40 9.68 -6.92
N SER A 59 12.32 8.55 -7.63
CA SER A 59 11.34 8.27 -8.70
C SER A 59 10.33 7.24 -8.21
N SER A 60 9.55 7.64 -7.21
CA SER A 60 8.62 6.76 -6.49
C SER A 60 7.57 6.08 -7.36
N HIS A 61 7.27 6.61 -8.54
CA HIS A 61 6.37 5.98 -9.52
C HIS A 61 6.89 4.62 -10.03
N PHE A 62 8.19 4.37 -10.02
CA PHE A 62 8.77 3.06 -10.40
C PHE A 62 8.44 1.93 -9.41
N ILE A 63 7.89 2.26 -8.24
CA ILE A 63 7.49 1.27 -7.24
C ILE A 63 6.12 0.66 -7.54
N ILE A 64 5.28 1.38 -8.29
CA ILE A 64 3.88 1.01 -8.52
C ILE A 64 3.73 -0.32 -9.26
N PRO A 65 4.48 -0.61 -10.35
CA PRO A 65 4.38 -1.91 -11.02
C PRO A 65 4.70 -3.08 -10.08
N PHE A 66 5.65 -2.89 -9.16
CA PHE A 66 6.02 -3.92 -8.20
C PHE A 66 4.90 -4.19 -7.19
N ILE A 67 4.25 -3.15 -6.64
CA ILE A 67 3.15 -3.31 -5.69
C ILE A 67 1.98 -4.05 -6.35
N LEU A 68 1.56 -3.63 -7.54
CA LEU A 68 0.43 -4.24 -8.24
C LEU A 68 0.68 -5.72 -8.56
N ILE A 69 1.91 -6.07 -8.93
CA ILE A 69 2.28 -7.46 -9.23
C ILE A 69 2.31 -8.31 -7.96
N ARG A 70 2.85 -7.79 -6.86
CA ARG A 70 2.92 -8.50 -5.57
C ARG A 70 1.55 -8.90 -5.06
N GLU A 71 0.60 -7.97 -5.05
CA GLU A 71 -0.76 -8.23 -4.55
C GLU A 71 -1.42 -9.35 -5.37
N ARG A 72 -1.33 -9.28 -6.70
CA ARG A 72 -1.87 -10.32 -7.58
C ARG A 72 -1.21 -11.68 -7.34
N LEU A 73 0.09 -11.71 -7.05
CA LEU A 73 0.83 -12.94 -6.74
C LEU A 73 0.46 -13.50 -5.37
N LYS A 74 0.31 -12.63 -4.37
CA LYS A 74 -0.13 -12.96 -3.02
C LYS A 74 -1.49 -13.62 -3.05
N ASP A 75 -2.46 -13.02 -3.74
CA ASP A 75 -3.82 -13.58 -3.90
C ASP A 75 -3.76 -15.02 -4.45
N LYS A 76 -2.93 -15.25 -5.47
CA LYS A 76 -2.76 -16.59 -6.07
C LYS A 76 -2.08 -17.57 -5.13
N LEU A 77 -1.10 -17.11 -4.36
CA LEU A 77 -0.39 -17.93 -3.40
C LEU A 77 -1.31 -18.35 -2.25
N GLU A 78 -2.06 -17.41 -1.69
CA GLU A 78 -3.03 -17.65 -0.62
C GLU A 78 -4.14 -18.60 -1.07
N GLU A 79 -4.68 -18.41 -2.28
CA GLU A 79 -5.69 -19.30 -2.88
C GLU A 79 -5.17 -20.74 -3.04
N PHE A 80 -3.91 -20.91 -3.45
CA PHE A 80 -3.30 -22.22 -3.68
C PHE A 80 -2.96 -22.93 -2.38
N PHE A 81 -2.40 -22.22 -1.40
CA PHE A 81 -1.98 -22.77 -0.12
C PHE A 81 -3.08 -22.80 0.95
N LYS A 82 -4.27 -22.25 0.67
CA LYS A 82 -5.40 -22.17 1.61
C LYS A 82 -5.01 -21.44 2.90
N CYS A 83 -4.41 -20.27 2.73
CA CYS A 83 -3.91 -19.43 3.81
C CYS A 83 -4.27 -17.96 3.56
N GLU A 84 -5.52 -17.73 3.16
CA GLU A 84 -6.06 -16.41 2.89
C GLU A 84 -5.85 -15.46 4.08
N TYR A 85 -5.31 -14.28 3.79
CA TYR A 85 -4.98 -13.23 4.74
C TYR A 85 -3.89 -13.57 5.77
N GLU A 86 -3.20 -14.71 5.63
CA GLU A 86 -2.13 -15.12 6.57
C GLU A 86 -0.73 -14.66 6.12
N LEU A 87 -0.57 -14.17 4.89
CA LEU A 87 0.75 -13.86 4.33
C LEU A 87 1.10 -12.38 4.39
N PHE A 88 2.35 -12.10 4.76
CA PHE A 88 3.03 -10.81 4.64
C PHE A 88 4.08 -10.91 3.54
N ILE A 89 4.35 -9.82 2.84
CA ILE A 89 5.43 -9.76 1.85
C ILE A 89 6.74 -9.57 2.62
N GLU A 90 7.62 -10.56 2.60
CA GLU A 90 8.89 -10.52 3.34
C GLU A 90 9.99 -9.81 2.55
N PHE A 91 10.02 -10.00 1.23
CA PHE A 91 11.05 -9.40 0.38
C PHE A 91 10.56 -9.28 -1.05
N THR A 92 10.98 -8.21 -1.71
CA THR A 92 10.88 -8.09 -3.15
C THR A 92 12.15 -7.56 -3.80
N GLY A 93 12.61 -8.27 -4.82
CA GLY A 93 13.74 -7.84 -5.63
C GLY A 93 13.64 -8.30 -7.07
N LEU A 94 13.89 -7.40 -8.01
CA LEU A 94 14.12 -7.76 -9.40
C LEU A 94 15.61 -8.04 -9.60
N ILE A 95 15.92 -9.29 -9.90
CA ILE A 95 17.28 -9.83 -9.94
C ILE A 95 17.64 -10.15 -11.39
N SER A 96 18.76 -9.59 -11.86
CA SER A 96 19.37 -9.98 -13.13
C SER A 96 20.52 -10.95 -12.89
N TRP A 97 20.55 -11.99 -13.72
CA TRP A 97 21.62 -12.97 -13.82
C TRP A 97 22.27 -12.79 -15.19
N SER A 98 23.46 -12.21 -15.21
CA SER A 98 24.25 -12.03 -16.45
C SER A 98 25.05 -13.29 -16.77
N LYS A 99 25.69 -13.31 -17.96
CA LYS A 99 26.57 -14.40 -18.37
C LYS A 99 27.57 -14.79 -17.27
N GLY A 100 27.65 -16.10 -16.99
CA GLY A 100 28.49 -16.69 -15.94
C GLY A 100 27.88 -16.66 -14.53
N ALA A 101 26.69 -16.10 -14.35
CA ALA A 101 25.97 -16.18 -13.08
C ALA A 101 25.30 -17.56 -12.92
N SER A 102 25.34 -18.10 -11.70
CA SER A 102 24.67 -19.35 -11.33
C SER A 102 24.40 -19.39 -9.82
N ILE A 103 23.53 -20.30 -9.40
CA ILE A 103 23.40 -20.64 -7.98
C ILE A 103 23.21 -22.16 -7.84
N GLY A 104 24.07 -22.79 -7.04
CA GLY A 104 23.98 -24.22 -6.76
C GLY A 104 22.73 -24.58 -5.95
N TRP A 105 22.53 -25.88 -5.75
CA TRP A 105 21.39 -26.44 -5.01
C TRP A 105 21.27 -25.88 -3.57
N HIS A 106 20.10 -25.37 -3.23
CA HIS A 106 19.76 -24.81 -1.91
C HIS A 106 18.23 -24.84 -1.64
N SER A 107 17.86 -24.72 -0.35
CA SER A 107 16.53 -24.28 0.10
C SER A 107 16.62 -22.83 0.61
N ASP A 108 15.47 -22.16 0.71
CA ASP A 108 15.40 -20.73 1.01
C ASP A 108 15.24 -20.39 2.49
N ASP A 109 14.73 -21.30 3.31
CA ASP A 109 14.58 -21.16 4.78
C ASP A 109 15.92 -21.15 5.56
N ASN A 110 17.03 -21.31 4.84
CA ASN A 110 18.35 -21.60 5.38
C ASN A 110 19.34 -20.41 5.26
N ARG A 111 18.88 -19.15 5.31
CA ARG A 111 19.75 -18.00 4.97
C ARG A 111 20.60 -17.57 6.17
N PRO A 112 21.93 -17.48 5.98
CA PRO A 112 22.51 -16.20 5.58
C PRO A 112 23.36 -16.31 4.28
N TYR A 113 22.83 -16.21 3.05
CA TYR A 113 23.53 -16.37 1.73
C TYR A 113 24.13 -17.78 1.39
N LEU A 114 24.00 -18.71 2.34
CA LEU A 114 24.79 -19.91 2.65
C LEU A 114 23.91 -21.18 2.56
N LYS A 115 24.38 -22.43 2.55
CA LYS A 115 25.69 -23.07 2.33
C LYS A 115 25.35 -24.45 1.73
N GLN A 116 26.09 -24.86 0.70
CA GLN A 116 25.87 -26.10 -0.06
C GLN A 116 25.84 -27.34 0.85
N ARG A 117 24.81 -28.18 0.70
CA ARG A 117 24.78 -29.53 1.29
C ARG A 117 24.77 -30.57 0.17
N HIS A 118 25.41 -31.71 0.41
CA HIS A 118 25.35 -32.88 -0.47
C HIS A 118 23.91 -33.39 -0.57
N PHE A 119 23.46 -33.67 -1.80
CA PHE A 119 22.11 -34.14 -2.10
C PHE A 119 22.03 -35.66 -2.17
N SER A 120 20.85 -36.19 -1.88
CA SER A 120 20.46 -37.60 -2.05
C SER A 120 19.44 -37.75 -3.19
N ASP A 121 19.59 -38.82 -3.96
CA ASP A 121 19.12 -39.08 -5.33
C ASP A 121 17.66 -38.72 -5.68
N GLY A 122 17.51 -37.97 -6.78
CA GLY A 122 16.28 -37.75 -7.54
C GLY A 122 16.55 -36.92 -8.79
N GLU A 123 15.90 -37.23 -9.92
CA GLU A 123 16.00 -36.43 -11.15
C GLU A 123 15.26 -35.08 -10.97
N PRO A 124 15.93 -33.93 -11.15
CA PRO A 124 15.30 -32.64 -10.95
C PRO A 124 14.33 -32.29 -12.08
N THR A 125 13.16 -31.74 -11.72
CA THR A 125 12.25 -31.14 -12.70
C THR A 125 12.85 -29.86 -13.25
N LEU A 126 13.29 -29.88 -14.51
CA LEU A 126 13.79 -28.70 -15.23
C LEU A 126 12.63 -27.78 -15.63
N ILE A 127 12.73 -26.49 -15.30
CA ILE A 127 11.79 -25.45 -15.74
C ILE A 127 12.56 -24.43 -16.57
N MET A 128 12.11 -24.22 -17.82
CA MET A 128 12.61 -23.16 -18.71
C MET A 128 11.58 -22.03 -18.77
N PRO A 129 11.63 -21.05 -17.83
CA PRO A 129 10.62 -20.02 -17.73
C PRO A 129 10.67 -19.07 -18.93
N LYS A 130 9.50 -18.71 -19.46
CA LYS A 130 9.34 -17.63 -20.42
C LYS A 130 9.02 -16.32 -19.71
N ALA A 131 9.13 -15.20 -20.43
CA ALA A 131 8.74 -13.90 -19.90
C ALA A 131 7.30 -13.94 -19.40
N GLY A 132 7.12 -13.59 -18.13
CA GLY A 132 5.82 -13.54 -17.45
C GLY A 132 5.34 -14.85 -16.83
N ASP A 133 6.09 -15.95 -16.98
CA ASP A 133 5.83 -17.18 -16.24
C ASP A 133 6.19 -17.03 -14.76
N VAL A 134 5.45 -17.72 -13.90
CA VAL A 134 5.63 -17.69 -12.45
C VAL A 134 5.76 -19.12 -11.91
N VAL A 135 6.70 -19.32 -11.01
CA VAL A 135 6.86 -20.54 -10.22
C VAL A 135 6.71 -20.16 -8.74
N MET A 136 5.86 -20.87 -8.01
CA MET A 136 5.65 -20.70 -6.58
C MET A 136 5.90 -22.02 -5.87
N TYR A 137 6.57 -21.97 -4.72
CA TYR A 137 6.91 -23.14 -3.91
C TYR A 137 7.22 -22.71 -2.48
N THR A 138 7.19 -23.65 -1.53
CA THR A 138 7.56 -23.36 -0.14
C THR A 138 9.07 -23.21 0.00
N ALA A 139 9.54 -22.36 0.92
CA ALA A 139 10.95 -22.07 1.10
C ALA A 139 11.78 -23.21 1.75
N ASP A 140 11.10 -24.21 2.30
CA ASP A 140 11.72 -25.27 3.10
C ASP A 140 12.51 -26.31 2.29
N GLU A 141 13.18 -27.22 3.00
CA GLU A 141 14.02 -28.29 2.43
C GLU A 141 13.28 -29.26 1.49
N ARG A 142 11.94 -29.20 1.41
CA ARG A 142 11.18 -29.98 0.42
C ARG A 142 11.27 -29.38 -0.99
N ASN A 143 11.74 -28.14 -1.15
CA ASN A 143 11.85 -27.44 -2.43
C ASN A 143 13.27 -26.97 -2.71
N ILE A 144 14.19 -27.93 -2.78
CA ILE A 144 15.57 -27.63 -3.14
C ILE A 144 15.66 -27.37 -4.64
N HIS A 145 16.33 -26.28 -4.99
CA HIS A 145 16.40 -25.75 -6.34
C HIS A 145 17.76 -25.11 -6.61
N SER A 146 18.04 -24.86 -7.89
CA SER A 146 19.26 -24.22 -8.38
C SER A 146 18.93 -23.38 -9.62
N VAL A 147 19.88 -22.54 -10.04
CA VAL A 147 19.85 -21.89 -11.36
C VAL A 147 21.13 -22.26 -12.05
N ASP A 148 20.99 -22.93 -13.20
CA ASP A 148 22.10 -23.27 -14.08
C ASP A 148 22.84 -22.01 -14.54
N GLU A 149 24.10 -22.19 -14.93
CA GLU A 149 24.91 -21.10 -15.42
C GLU A 149 24.29 -20.44 -16.65
N ILE A 150 24.16 -19.12 -16.59
CA ILE A 150 23.75 -18.32 -17.75
C ILE A 150 24.91 -18.30 -18.75
N THR A 151 24.79 -19.06 -19.83
CA THR A 151 25.83 -19.17 -20.86
C THR A 151 25.80 -17.99 -21.84
N GLU A 152 24.62 -17.43 -22.09
CA GLU A 152 24.39 -16.32 -23.01
C GLU A 152 23.25 -15.40 -22.53
N GLY A 153 23.36 -14.11 -22.87
CA GLY A 153 22.35 -13.11 -22.55
C GLY A 153 22.25 -12.78 -21.05
N GLU A 154 21.03 -12.47 -20.64
CA GLU A 154 20.68 -12.02 -19.30
C GLU A 154 19.32 -12.62 -18.92
N ARG A 155 19.19 -13.13 -17.70
CA ARG A 155 17.93 -13.60 -17.13
C ARG A 155 17.46 -12.66 -16.03
N LEU A 156 16.32 -12.00 -16.23
CA LEU A 156 15.66 -11.22 -15.18
C LEU A 156 14.65 -12.09 -14.42
N THR A 157 14.55 -11.91 -13.11
CA THR A 157 13.61 -12.62 -12.24
C THR A 157 13.11 -11.68 -11.15
N LEU A 158 11.80 -11.48 -11.08
CA LEU A 158 11.17 -10.85 -9.92
C LEU A 158 11.05 -11.89 -8.81
N ALA A 159 11.92 -11.80 -7.81
CA ALA A 159 11.96 -12.70 -6.66
C ALA A 159 11.17 -12.11 -5.49
N LEU A 160 10.31 -12.94 -4.90
CA LEU A 160 9.37 -12.58 -3.84
C LEU A 160 9.41 -13.65 -2.75
N TRP A 161 9.49 -13.21 -1.49
CA TRP A 161 9.26 -14.09 -0.34
C TRP A 161 8.02 -13.63 0.41
N PHE A 162 7.26 -14.60 0.90
CA PHE A 162 6.08 -14.39 1.72
C PHE A 162 6.25 -15.13 3.05
N SER A 163 5.81 -14.50 4.13
CA SER A 163 5.96 -15.02 5.49
C SER A 163 4.65 -14.96 6.23
N ARG A 164 4.43 -15.88 7.17
CA ARG A 164 3.33 -15.77 8.16
C ARG A 164 3.73 -14.93 9.37
N ASN A 165 5.02 -14.58 9.48
CA ASN A 165 5.51 -13.74 10.57
C ASN A 165 5.48 -12.27 10.15
N GLY A 166 4.52 -11.52 10.71
CA GLY A 166 4.34 -10.09 10.44
C GLY A 166 5.54 -9.21 10.81
N SER A 167 6.51 -9.69 11.61
CA SER A 167 7.73 -8.92 11.86
C SER A 167 8.63 -8.77 10.62
N HIS A 168 8.38 -9.54 9.56
CA HIS A 168 9.11 -9.47 8.30
C HIS A 168 8.39 -8.65 7.23
N ASP A 169 7.26 -8.03 7.55
CA ASP A 169 6.47 -7.28 6.58
C ASP A 169 7.26 -6.09 5.97
N GLU A 170 7.67 -6.27 4.71
CA GLU A 170 8.36 -5.28 3.88
C GLU A 170 7.47 -4.04 3.68
N ASP A 171 6.14 -4.21 3.66
CA ASP A 171 5.21 -3.12 3.42
C ASP A 171 5.19 -2.11 4.56
N THR A 172 5.42 -2.54 5.80
CA THR A 172 5.55 -1.61 6.94
C THR A 172 6.72 -0.63 6.73
N GLN A 173 7.85 -1.13 6.24
CA GLN A 173 9.02 -0.31 5.91
C GLN A 173 8.75 0.55 4.68
N LEU A 174 8.11 -0.03 3.68
CA LEU A 174 7.71 0.65 2.45
C LEU A 174 6.79 1.83 2.73
N ILE A 175 5.75 1.67 3.55
CA ILE A 175 4.78 2.72 3.90
C ILE A 175 5.49 3.87 4.61
N SER A 176 6.44 3.59 5.52
CA SER A 176 7.23 4.65 6.16
C SER A 176 8.09 5.43 5.16
N LEU A 177 8.66 4.76 4.16
CA LEU A 177 9.51 5.39 3.15
C LEU A 177 8.68 6.11 2.08
N LEU A 178 7.55 5.52 1.66
CA LEU A 178 6.61 6.09 0.73
C LEU A 178 5.87 7.28 1.32
N SER A 179 5.47 7.24 2.59
CA SER A 179 4.89 8.42 3.25
C SER A 179 5.87 9.60 3.26
N GLN A 180 7.17 9.34 3.40
CA GLN A 180 8.23 10.36 3.31
C GLN A 180 8.51 10.85 1.88
N HIS A 181 8.41 9.98 0.87
CA HIS A 181 8.85 10.29 -0.52
C HIS A 181 7.72 10.50 -1.54
N LEU A 182 6.55 9.88 -1.39
CA LEU A 182 5.44 10.05 -2.33
C LEU A 182 4.64 11.34 -2.07
N CYS A 183 4.70 11.90 -0.85
CA CYS A 183 3.83 13.01 -0.40
C CYS A 183 2.33 12.86 -0.80
N PHE A 184 1.90 11.65 -1.19
CA PHE A 184 0.62 11.43 -1.84
C PHE A 184 -0.39 11.09 -0.76
N ASN A 185 -1.06 12.12 -0.25
CA ASN A 185 -2.14 11.89 0.69
C ASN A 185 -3.44 11.59 -0.05
N ILE A 186 -3.98 10.39 0.13
CA ILE A 186 -5.23 9.95 -0.51
C ILE A 186 -6.43 10.84 -0.19
N CYS A 187 -6.48 11.44 1.01
CA CYS A 187 -7.57 12.34 1.39
C CYS A 187 -7.51 13.64 0.58
N TRP A 188 -6.32 14.22 0.49
CA TRP A 188 -6.07 15.43 -0.31
C TRP A 188 -6.33 15.19 -1.79
N ALA A 189 -5.82 14.08 -2.34
CA ALA A 189 -5.99 13.74 -3.74
C ALA A 189 -7.47 13.50 -4.11
N ARG A 190 -8.25 12.83 -3.25
CA ARG A 190 -9.69 12.62 -3.48
C ARG A 190 -10.48 13.93 -3.38
N LEU A 191 -10.18 14.77 -2.40
CA LEU A 191 -10.80 16.10 -2.30
C LEU A 191 -10.51 16.93 -3.56
N HIS A 192 -9.27 16.92 -4.05
CA HIS A 192 -8.88 17.61 -5.27
C HIS A 192 -9.66 17.11 -6.50
N VAL A 193 -9.80 15.80 -6.67
CA VAL A 193 -10.62 15.20 -7.75
C VAL A 193 -12.10 15.61 -7.64
N LEU A 194 -12.63 15.78 -6.43
CA LEU A 194 -13.99 16.27 -6.18
C LEU A 194 -14.14 17.79 -6.34
N GLY A 195 -13.04 18.49 -6.67
CA GLY A 195 -13.01 19.93 -6.92
C GLY A 195 -12.78 20.78 -5.67
N TYR A 196 -12.29 20.19 -4.57
CA TYR A 196 -11.97 20.90 -3.34
C TYR A 196 -10.46 21.05 -3.17
N ASP A 197 -10.06 22.23 -2.73
CA ASP A 197 -8.77 22.48 -2.12
C ASP A 197 -8.92 22.57 -0.59
N THR A 198 -7.80 22.57 0.12
CA THR A 198 -7.80 22.65 1.59
C THR A 198 -6.84 23.71 2.10
N TYR A 199 -7.33 24.45 3.10
CA TYR A 199 -6.62 25.55 3.75
C TYR A 199 -6.34 25.21 5.20
N ILE A 200 -5.11 25.48 5.66
CA ILE A 200 -4.68 25.33 7.05
C ILE A 200 -4.37 26.73 7.58
N SER A 201 -5.04 27.13 8.67
CA SER A 201 -5.00 28.51 9.18
C SER A 201 -3.70 28.86 9.92
N GLN A 202 -3.08 27.87 10.57
CA GLN A 202 -1.84 28.08 11.31
C GLN A 202 -0.68 28.38 10.36
N ASP A 203 0.40 29.01 10.86
CA ASP A 203 1.67 29.18 10.14
C ASP A 203 2.41 27.85 9.99
N SER A 204 1.76 26.86 9.38
CA SER A 204 2.44 25.73 8.79
C SER A 204 3.15 26.24 7.55
N SER A 205 4.46 26.46 7.65
CA SER A 205 5.26 26.66 6.46
C SER A 205 5.05 25.46 5.51
N CYS A 206 5.12 25.67 4.20
CA CYS A 206 5.12 24.58 3.21
C CYS A 206 6.27 23.57 3.40
N LYS A 207 7.15 23.79 4.39
CA LYS A 207 8.26 22.94 4.80
C LYS A 207 7.97 22.09 6.04
N SER A 208 6.79 22.17 6.65
CA SER A 208 6.43 21.26 7.76
C SER A 208 6.29 19.83 7.26
N ASP A 209 6.62 18.85 8.09
CA ASP A 209 6.43 17.43 7.80
C ASP A 209 4.97 17.18 7.39
N VAL A 210 4.78 16.44 6.29
CA VAL A 210 3.46 16.07 5.76
C VAL A 210 2.62 15.40 6.84
N SER A 211 3.24 14.55 7.69
CA SER A 211 2.56 13.84 8.78
C SER A 211 1.93 14.80 9.80
N GLU A 212 2.60 15.92 10.08
CA GLU A 212 2.06 16.96 10.97
C GLU A 212 0.91 17.73 10.32
N LEU A 213 0.90 17.87 8.99
CA LEU A 213 -0.20 18.53 8.27
C LEU A 213 -1.48 17.70 8.30
N LEU A 214 -1.37 16.37 8.30
CA LEU A 214 -2.53 15.46 8.25
C LEU A 214 -3.41 15.51 9.49
N VAL A 215 -2.87 15.92 10.63
CA VAL A 215 -3.61 15.99 11.91
C VAL A 215 -4.06 17.42 12.24
N LYS A 216 -3.64 18.42 11.46
CA LYS A 216 -4.02 19.81 11.69
C LYS A 216 -5.46 20.06 11.26
N PRO A 217 -6.16 20.97 11.94
CA PRO A 217 -7.47 21.41 11.49
C PRO A 217 -7.40 22.04 10.09
N VAL A 218 -8.36 21.69 9.24
CA VAL A 218 -8.43 22.15 7.84
C VAL A 218 -9.75 22.84 7.57
N ARG A 219 -9.78 23.67 6.53
CA ARG A 219 -11.00 24.24 5.96
C ARG A 219 -11.07 23.90 4.47
N LEU A 220 -12.28 23.69 3.99
CA LEU A 220 -12.52 23.39 2.58
C LEU A 220 -12.57 24.68 1.75
N VAL A 221 -11.99 24.57 0.56
CA VAL A 221 -11.96 25.61 -0.46
C VAL A 221 -12.54 25.04 -1.74
N ARG A 222 -13.32 25.84 -2.46
CA ARG A 222 -13.77 25.49 -3.81
C ARG A 222 -13.74 26.73 -4.69
N GLY A 223 -12.93 26.69 -5.75
CA GLY A 223 -12.73 27.86 -6.60
C GLY A 223 -12.14 29.04 -5.81
N ASN A 224 -12.93 30.11 -5.64
CA ASN A 224 -12.50 31.30 -4.91
C ASN A 224 -13.18 31.46 -3.53
N GLU A 225 -13.87 30.42 -3.08
CA GLU A 225 -14.68 30.41 -1.87
C GLU A 225 -14.02 29.54 -0.80
N LEU A 226 -13.92 30.08 0.41
CA LEU A 226 -13.44 29.41 1.61
C LEU A 226 -14.61 29.27 2.57
N LEU A 227 -14.89 28.04 2.98
CA LEU A 227 -15.90 27.76 4.01
C LEU A 227 -15.33 28.07 5.41
N ASP A 228 -16.01 28.91 6.19
CA ASP A 228 -15.68 29.18 7.60
C ASP A 228 -16.21 28.06 8.52
N GLN A 229 -15.90 26.82 8.14
CA GLN A 229 -16.12 25.61 8.92
C GLN A 229 -14.78 24.91 9.05
N GLU A 230 -14.34 24.72 10.29
CA GLU A 230 -13.12 23.98 10.58
C GLU A 230 -13.44 22.50 10.78
N PHE A 231 -12.71 21.66 10.05
CA PHE A 231 -12.75 20.21 10.20
C PHE A 231 -11.56 19.77 11.05
N VAL A 232 -11.77 18.76 11.90
CA VAL A 232 -10.75 18.19 12.80
C VAL A 232 -9.43 17.94 12.07
N ASN A 233 -9.50 17.37 10.88
CA ASN A 233 -8.36 17.13 10.01
C ASN A 233 -8.82 16.81 8.57
N ILE A 234 -7.86 16.52 7.69
CA ILE A 234 -8.14 16.21 6.28
C ILE A 234 -9.03 14.98 6.08
N LEU A 235 -8.87 13.95 6.92
CA LEU A 235 -9.69 12.74 6.85
C LEU A 235 -11.14 13.07 7.19
N HIS A 236 -11.36 13.85 8.25
CA HIS A 236 -12.70 14.29 8.63
C HIS A 236 -13.37 15.09 7.51
N ALA A 237 -12.64 16.01 6.88
CA ALA A 237 -13.15 16.78 5.75
C ALA A 237 -13.56 15.88 4.57
N LEU A 238 -12.72 14.90 4.19
CA LEU A 238 -13.07 13.94 3.14
C LEU A 238 -14.30 13.10 3.50
N GLN A 239 -14.40 12.62 4.74
CA GLN A 239 -15.55 11.84 5.20
C GLN A 239 -16.85 12.63 5.06
N VAL A 240 -16.87 13.89 5.47
CA VAL A 240 -18.04 14.77 5.32
C VAL A 240 -18.39 14.99 3.85
N VAL A 241 -17.41 15.27 2.99
CA VAL A 241 -17.65 15.46 1.54
C VAL A 241 -18.22 14.19 0.91
N HIS A 242 -17.67 13.02 1.23
CA HIS A 242 -18.21 11.75 0.76
C HIS A 242 -19.61 11.46 1.32
N PHE A 243 -19.86 11.78 2.60
CA PHE A 243 -21.18 11.63 3.20
C PHE A 243 -22.21 12.52 2.52
N TYR A 244 -21.83 13.76 2.19
CA TYR A 244 -22.64 14.66 1.37
C TYR A 244 -22.92 14.08 -0.03
N CYS A 245 -21.90 13.53 -0.70
CA CYS A 245 -22.07 12.86 -1.99
C CYS A 245 -22.97 11.62 -1.91
N TRP A 246 -22.93 10.89 -0.79
CA TRP A 246 -23.73 9.69 -0.58
C TRP A 246 -25.19 10.01 -0.25
N GLU A 247 -25.45 10.87 0.73
CA GLU A 247 -26.80 11.21 1.21
C GLU A 247 -27.54 12.17 0.25
N GLY A 248 -26.80 12.88 -0.63
CA GLY A 248 -27.34 13.64 -1.75
C GLY A 248 -28.51 14.56 -1.40
N SER A 249 -29.66 14.35 -2.05
CA SER A 249 -30.87 15.17 -1.88
C SER A 249 -31.58 15.00 -0.52
N ALA A 250 -31.28 13.94 0.24
CA ALA A 250 -31.89 13.71 1.55
C ALA A 250 -31.45 14.75 2.59
N LEU A 251 -30.24 15.30 2.42
CA LEU A 251 -29.75 16.40 3.23
C LEU A 251 -30.34 17.73 2.78
N GLN A 252 -30.48 17.99 1.46
CA GLN A 252 -31.02 19.24 0.90
C GLN A 252 -32.42 19.60 1.41
N THR A 253 -33.26 18.60 1.72
CA THR A 253 -34.62 18.82 2.28
C THR A 253 -34.63 19.21 3.77
N LYS A 254 -33.50 19.05 4.48
CA LYS A 254 -33.34 19.42 5.90
C LYS A 254 -32.62 20.77 6.10
N VAL A 255 -32.20 21.44 5.03
CA VAL A 255 -31.31 22.62 5.06
C VAL A 255 -32.01 23.94 5.38
N SER A 256 -33.34 23.95 5.61
CA SER A 256 -34.13 25.19 5.64
C SER A 256 -33.73 26.26 6.67
N ASN A 257 -32.78 25.99 7.59
CA ASN A 257 -32.29 26.96 8.58
C ASN A 257 -30.76 26.96 8.81
N ILE A 258 -29.94 26.34 7.95
CA ILE A 258 -28.48 26.26 8.18
C ILE A 258 -27.78 27.35 7.35
N ASP A 259 -27.24 28.36 8.02
CA ASP A 259 -26.42 29.40 7.39
C ASP A 259 -24.97 28.91 7.22
N SER A 260 -24.41 29.04 6.02
CA SER A 260 -23.01 28.75 5.76
C SER A 260 -22.23 30.05 5.64
N LYS A 261 -21.30 30.29 6.55
CA LYS A 261 -20.41 31.43 6.44
C LYS A 261 -19.29 31.14 5.43
N VAL A 262 -19.42 31.73 4.25
CA VAL A 262 -18.47 31.58 3.14
C VAL A 262 -17.75 32.91 2.91
N VAL A 263 -16.42 32.87 2.82
CA VAL A 263 -15.57 34.05 2.62
C VAL A 263 -14.79 33.91 1.32
N LYS A 264 -14.53 35.02 0.62
CA LYS A 264 -13.64 35.01 -0.54
C LYS A 264 -12.19 34.84 -0.09
N LEU A 265 -11.44 34.04 -0.84
CA LEU A 265 -10.00 33.89 -0.60
C LEU A 265 -9.26 35.21 -0.80
N THR A 266 -8.32 35.49 0.11
CA THR A 266 -7.30 36.52 -0.08
C THR A 266 -6.15 35.97 -0.92
N ASP A 267 -5.34 36.86 -1.50
CA ASP A 267 -4.18 36.46 -2.30
C ASP A 267 -3.16 35.65 -1.48
N VAL A 268 -2.95 36.04 -0.23
CA VAL A 268 -2.09 35.32 0.72
C VAL A 268 -2.59 33.89 0.96
N GLN A 269 -3.90 33.70 1.10
CA GLN A 269 -4.49 32.36 1.28
C GLN A 269 -4.33 31.52 0.01
N ARG A 270 -4.52 32.12 -1.17
CA ARG A 270 -4.35 31.44 -2.46
C ARG A 270 -2.91 30.95 -2.65
N GLU A 271 -1.93 31.78 -2.30
CA GLU A 271 -0.51 31.43 -2.36
C GLU A 271 -0.18 30.28 -1.40
N LYS A 272 -0.69 30.33 -0.16
CA LYS A 272 -0.55 29.23 0.82
C LYS A 272 -1.13 27.90 0.28
N ILE A 273 -2.33 27.93 -0.29
CA ILE A 273 -2.97 26.74 -0.88
C ILE A 273 -2.15 26.19 -2.04
N SER A 274 -1.68 27.06 -2.94
CA SER A 274 -0.83 26.67 -4.07
C SER A 274 0.47 26.01 -3.60
N GLY A 275 1.10 26.56 -2.56
CA GLY A 275 2.28 25.97 -1.93
C GLY A 275 2.01 24.58 -1.38
N LEU A 276 0.92 24.39 -0.62
CA LEU A 276 0.53 23.08 -0.09
C LEU A 276 0.25 22.06 -1.20
N ASN A 277 -0.52 22.45 -2.22
CA ASN A 277 -0.85 21.58 -3.35
C ASN A 277 0.41 21.16 -4.14
N SER A 278 1.40 22.04 -4.26
CA SER A 278 2.66 21.71 -4.94
C SER A 278 3.45 20.61 -4.23
N VAL A 279 3.31 20.49 -2.90
CA VAL A 279 4.00 19.48 -2.07
C VAL A 279 3.18 18.19 -1.98
N LEU A 280 1.85 18.29 -1.82
CA LEU A 280 0.98 17.16 -1.48
C LEU A 280 0.35 16.45 -2.69
N LEU A 281 0.26 17.14 -3.84
CA LEU A 281 -0.28 16.53 -5.07
C LEU A 281 0.85 16.06 -5.99
N ASN A 282 1.99 16.76 -6.03
CA ASN A 282 3.22 16.53 -6.81
C ASN A 282 3.04 16.31 -8.34
N ASP A 283 2.09 15.49 -8.78
CA ASP A 283 1.68 15.26 -10.17
C ASP A 283 0.13 15.15 -10.24
N VAL A 284 -0.53 16.24 -10.68
CA VAL A 284 -1.99 16.31 -10.85
C VAL A 284 -2.48 15.34 -11.95
N ALA A 285 -1.65 15.05 -12.95
CA ALA A 285 -1.97 14.07 -13.98
C ALA A 285 -1.91 12.64 -13.42
N PHE A 286 -1.00 12.35 -12.49
CA PHE A 286 -0.99 11.09 -11.73
C PHE A 286 -2.25 10.92 -10.89
N VAL A 287 -2.64 11.92 -10.10
CA VAL A 287 -3.90 11.92 -9.31
C VAL A 287 -5.08 11.58 -10.23
N SER A 288 -5.17 12.27 -11.36
CA SER A 288 -6.24 12.06 -12.33
C SER A 288 -6.22 10.65 -12.91
N ARG A 289 -5.05 10.06 -13.21
CA ARG A 289 -4.93 8.67 -13.72
C ARG A 289 -5.32 7.62 -12.68
N VAL A 290 -4.87 7.78 -11.43
CA VAL A 290 -5.17 6.85 -10.33
C VAL A 290 -6.67 6.81 -10.05
N PHE A 291 -7.35 7.96 -10.08
CA PHE A 291 -8.78 8.04 -9.78
C PHE A 291 -9.69 8.10 -11.03
N HIS A 292 -9.14 8.01 -12.25
CA HIS A 292 -9.90 8.06 -13.52
C HIS A 292 -10.91 6.92 -13.68
N GLY A 293 -10.73 5.83 -12.93
CA GLY A 293 -11.60 4.66 -12.95
C GLY A 293 -12.79 4.73 -11.98
N MET A 294 -12.91 5.77 -11.14
CA MET A 294 -14.07 5.90 -10.27
C MET A 294 -15.31 6.16 -11.15
N PRO A 295 -16.38 5.35 -11.02
CA PRO A 295 -17.55 5.51 -11.85
C PRO A 295 -18.07 6.92 -11.65
N SER A 296 -18.05 7.69 -12.74
CA SER A 296 -18.73 8.98 -12.88
C SER A 296 -20.26 8.84 -12.85
N LYS A 297 -20.80 7.98 -11.98
CA LYS A 297 -22.21 8.04 -11.60
C LYS A 297 -22.52 9.34 -10.84
N GLU A 298 -21.52 10.13 -10.46
CA GLU A 298 -21.64 11.50 -9.95
C GLU A 298 -21.64 12.59 -11.05
N LYS A 299 -21.63 12.25 -12.35
CA LYS A 299 -21.86 13.26 -13.41
C LYS A 299 -23.31 13.75 -13.49
N GLY A 300 -24.21 13.24 -12.65
CA GLY A 300 -25.57 13.74 -12.51
C GLY A 300 -26.07 13.63 -11.08
N CYS A 301 -26.65 14.72 -10.57
CA CYS A 301 -27.55 14.80 -9.41
C CYS A 301 -27.02 15.16 -8.00
N ILE A 302 -25.89 15.85 -7.85
CA ILE A 302 -25.73 16.72 -6.67
C ILE A 302 -25.27 18.11 -7.10
N CYS A 303 -26.19 19.08 -7.03
CA CYS A 303 -25.84 20.50 -7.11
C CYS A 303 -25.03 20.82 -5.87
N PHE A 304 -23.74 21.10 -6.05
CA PHE A 304 -22.87 21.55 -4.96
C PHE A 304 -23.47 22.76 -4.24
N ASP A 305 -23.45 22.73 -2.91
CA ASP A 305 -23.91 23.81 -2.04
C ASP A 305 -23.16 23.78 -0.70
N TRP A 306 -22.58 24.91 -0.30
CA TRP A 306 -21.87 25.06 0.99
C TRP A 306 -22.78 24.81 2.19
N THR A 307 -24.05 25.21 2.12
CA THR A 307 -25.02 24.93 3.21
C THR A 307 -25.26 23.42 3.34
N GLY A 308 -25.26 22.70 2.22
CA GLY A 308 -25.34 21.25 2.17
C GLY A 308 -24.12 20.57 2.80
N ILE A 309 -22.91 21.10 2.60
CA ILE A 309 -21.69 20.59 3.24
C ILE A 309 -21.72 20.81 4.76
N VAL A 310 -22.17 21.99 5.23
CA VAL A 310 -22.31 22.26 6.68
C VAL A 310 -23.36 21.34 7.29
N ALA A 311 -24.50 21.14 6.61
CA ALA A 311 -25.53 20.20 7.04
C ALA A 311 -25.01 18.75 7.09
N ALA A 312 -24.21 18.36 6.10
CA ALA A 312 -23.57 17.05 6.06
C ALA A 312 -22.58 16.85 7.21
N ALA A 313 -21.83 17.89 7.60
CA ALA A 313 -20.92 17.82 8.74
C ALA A 313 -21.68 17.47 10.03
N ALA A 314 -22.75 18.21 10.33
CA ALA A 314 -23.57 17.95 11.52
C ALA A 314 -24.24 16.56 11.47
N ALA A 315 -24.81 16.19 10.32
CA ALA A 315 -25.46 14.88 10.16
C ALA A 315 -24.47 13.70 10.23
N TRP A 316 -23.24 13.88 9.74
CA TRP A 316 -22.17 12.90 9.85
C TRP A 316 -21.75 12.69 11.31
N GLU A 317 -21.60 13.77 12.07
CA GLU A 317 -21.28 13.71 13.50
C GLU A 317 -22.37 12.95 14.28
N ASP A 318 -23.65 13.27 14.04
CA ASP A 318 -24.78 12.56 14.64
C ASP A 318 -24.79 11.07 14.27
N TYR A 319 -24.53 10.75 13.00
CA TYR A 319 -24.44 9.38 12.50
C TYR A 319 -23.30 8.61 13.17
N ALA A 320 -22.10 9.19 13.24
CA ALA A 320 -20.93 8.60 13.86
C ALA A 320 -21.14 8.36 15.36
N VAL A 321 -21.76 9.31 16.07
CA VAL A 321 -22.12 9.16 17.49
C VAL A 321 -23.12 8.02 17.69
N LYS A 322 -24.13 7.91 16.80
CA LYS A 322 -25.12 6.81 16.86
C LYS A 322 -24.47 5.44 16.66
N LEU A 323 -23.61 5.29 15.66
CA LEU A 323 -22.88 4.05 15.43
C LEU A 323 -21.95 3.70 16.59
N SER A 324 -21.23 4.68 17.12
CA SER A 324 -20.37 4.49 18.28
C SER A 324 -21.17 3.94 19.47
N LYS A 325 -22.35 4.49 19.77
CA LYS A 325 -23.24 3.96 20.81
C LYS A 325 -23.68 2.52 20.53
N GLN A 326 -23.98 2.17 19.27
CA GLN A 326 -24.34 0.79 18.91
C GLN A 326 -23.17 -0.18 19.10
N ILE A 327 -21.96 0.21 18.69
CA ILE A 327 -20.73 -0.58 18.92
C ILE A 327 -20.54 -0.83 20.42
N HIS A 328 -20.67 0.21 21.25
CA HIS A 328 -20.55 0.07 22.71
C HIS A 328 -21.59 -0.89 23.30
N LEU A 329 -22.81 -0.91 22.78
CA LEU A 329 -23.86 -1.85 23.21
C LEU A 329 -23.59 -3.29 22.78
N GLN A 330 -22.97 -3.51 21.61
CA GLN A 330 -22.66 -4.84 21.09
C GLN A 330 -21.34 -5.41 21.63
N LEU A 331 -20.44 -4.55 22.12
CA LEU A 331 -19.11 -4.94 22.58
C LEU A 331 -19.13 -6.05 23.64
N PRO A 332 -20.01 -6.05 24.67
CA PRO A 332 -20.09 -7.15 25.63
C PRO A 332 -20.51 -8.47 24.99
N TYR A 333 -21.46 -8.43 24.05
CA TYR A 333 -21.92 -9.60 23.32
C TYR A 333 -20.80 -10.20 22.47
N TRP A 334 -20.06 -9.37 21.73
CA TRP A 334 -18.91 -9.81 20.93
C TRP A 334 -17.78 -10.38 21.78
N LYS A 335 -17.52 -9.82 22.96
CA LYS A 335 -16.57 -10.36 23.92
C LYS A 335 -16.99 -11.72 24.47
N MET A 336 -18.29 -11.88 24.80
CA MET A 336 -18.82 -13.13 25.34
C MET A 336 -18.74 -14.28 24.32
N HIS A 337 -18.89 -13.99 23.03
CA HIS A 337 -18.87 -14.99 21.96
C HIS A 337 -17.51 -15.07 21.24
N GLU A 338 -16.44 -14.54 21.85
CA GLU A 338 -15.07 -14.58 21.32
C GLU A 338 -14.94 -14.03 19.88
N SER A 339 -15.89 -13.20 19.44
CA SER A 339 -15.90 -12.61 18.10
C SER A 339 -14.92 -11.44 17.99
N ILE A 340 -14.47 -10.92 19.13
CA ILE A 340 -13.37 -9.95 19.24
C ILE A 340 -12.44 -10.48 20.34
N TYR A 341 -11.21 -10.80 19.97
CA TYR A 341 -10.17 -11.22 20.89
C TYR A 341 -9.31 -10.02 21.30
N ASN A 342 -8.88 -10.01 22.56
CA ASN A 342 -7.83 -9.09 22.99
C ASN A 342 -6.52 -9.54 22.36
N VAL A 343 -6.00 -8.74 21.43
CA VAL A 343 -4.59 -8.84 21.06
C VAL A 343 -3.80 -8.40 22.28
N GLN A 344 -3.16 -9.34 22.98
CA GLN A 344 -2.09 -8.97 23.90
C GLN A 344 -0.98 -8.37 23.04
N LEU A 345 -0.87 -7.05 23.06
CA LEU A 345 0.33 -6.36 22.60
C LEU A 345 1.46 -6.78 23.53
N GLY A 346 2.08 -7.92 23.21
CA GLY A 346 3.31 -8.37 23.85
C GLY A 346 4.35 -7.28 23.71
N GLU A 347 4.98 -6.95 24.84
CA GLU A 347 6.21 -6.18 25.06
C GLU A 347 7.01 -5.69 23.83
N TYR A 348 6.45 -4.81 23.00
CA TYR A 348 7.19 -4.12 21.93
C TYR A 348 7.57 -2.66 22.28
N VAL A 349 7.31 -2.22 23.52
CA VAL A 349 7.57 -0.83 23.96
C VAL A 349 8.83 -0.68 24.83
N SER A 350 9.54 -1.76 25.18
CA SER A 350 10.70 -1.67 26.09
C SER A 350 12.07 -1.53 25.41
N HIS A 351 12.20 -1.63 24.08
CA HIS A 351 13.53 -1.59 23.41
C HIS A 351 13.88 -0.30 22.66
N ASN A 352 12.98 0.70 22.61
CA ASN A 352 13.26 2.00 21.96
C ASN A 352 13.43 3.18 22.94
N ARG A 353 13.81 2.91 24.19
CA ARG A 353 14.36 3.93 25.13
C ARG A 353 15.73 3.50 25.66
N GLN A 354 16.71 3.35 24.79
CA GLN A 354 18.13 3.39 25.18
C GLN A 354 18.94 4.24 24.20
N PHE A 355 18.47 5.46 23.93
CA PHE A 355 19.33 6.53 23.43
C PHE A 355 18.82 7.87 23.95
N GLN A 356 19.06 8.12 25.25
CA GLN A 356 19.46 9.41 25.82
C GLN A 356 19.49 9.30 27.35
N GLU A 357 20.49 9.96 27.94
CA GLU A 357 20.74 10.18 29.37
C GLU A 357 21.45 9.06 30.14
N LYS A 358 22.78 9.13 30.16
CA LYS A 358 23.52 9.51 31.38
C LYS A 358 24.98 9.82 31.06
N SER A 359 25.27 11.11 30.90
CA SER A 359 26.44 11.72 31.52
C SER A 359 26.09 11.95 33.00
N ASP A 360 26.85 11.36 33.91
CA ASP A 360 27.35 11.99 35.13
C ASP A 360 28.15 10.94 35.94
N PHE A 361 29.43 11.29 36.16
CA PHE A 361 30.55 10.59 36.80
C PHE A 361 31.38 9.61 35.96
#